data_AF-A0A4Z0NCJ0-F1
#
_entry.id   AF-A0A4Z0NCJ0-F1
#
_cell.length_a   1.000
_cell.length_b   1.000
_cell.length_c   1.000
_cell.angle_alpha   90.00
_cell.angle_beta   90.00
_cell.angle_gamma   90.00
#
_symmetry.space_group_name_H-M   'P 1'
#
loop_
_entity.id
_entity.type
_entity.pdbx_description
1 polymer ?
#
loop_
_entity_poly.entity_id
_entity_poly.type
_entity_poly.pdbx_seq_one_letter_code
_entity_poly.pdbx_strand_id
1 'polypeptide(L)' 'MTAAVETQTEEVGAGNPGTTTVRILAPYQTVHRGVVYVHGDTVEVSESIANYWISSGWATHSEEV' A
#
# COMPACT_ATOMS: atom_id res chain seq x y z
N MET A 1 31.56 -8.34 1.96
CA MET A 1 30.35 -8.93 1.37
C MET A 1 29.18 -8.14 1.94
N THR A 2 28.56 -7.26 1.15
CA THR A 2 27.52 -6.33 1.60
C THR A 2 26.17 -7.00 1.38
N ALA A 3 25.47 -7.37 2.44
CA ALA A 3 24.12 -7.94 2.34
C ALA A 3 23.12 -6.80 2.17
N ALA A 4 22.47 -6.75 0.99
CA ALA A 4 21.28 -5.93 0.78
C ALA A 4 20.14 -6.53 1.61
N VAL A 5 19.57 -5.76 2.53
CA VAL A 5 18.36 -6.13 3.25
C VAL A 5 17.16 -5.74 2.38
N GLU A 6 16.86 -6.60 1.42
CA GLU A 6 15.58 -6.55 0.70
C GLU A 6 14.51 -7.06 1.67
N THR A 7 13.87 -6.13 2.39
CA THR A 7 12.70 -6.46 3.21
C THR A 7 11.48 -6.48 2.29
N GLN A 8 11.43 -7.46 1.39
CA GLN A 8 10.19 -7.87 0.73
C GLN A 8 9.48 -8.79 1.71
N THR A 9 8.60 -8.23 2.52
CA THR A 9 7.69 -9.03 3.35
C THR A 9 6.56 -9.51 2.46
N GLU A 10 6.82 -10.60 1.75
CA GLU A 10 5.86 -11.41 1.01
C GLU A 10 5.03 -12.20 2.04
N GLU A 11 3.91 -11.64 2.51
CA GLU A 11 2.93 -12.40 3.30
C GLU A 11 1.95 -13.13 2.36
N VAL A 12 2.42 -14.19 1.70
CA VAL A 12 1.56 -15.20 1.10
C VAL A 12 0.94 -16.07 2.20
N GLY A 13 -0.21 -15.63 2.72
CA GLY A 13 -0.95 -16.29 3.80
C GLY A 13 -2.46 -16.40 3.53
N ALA A 14 -2.87 -17.59 3.08
CA ALA A 14 -4.19 -18.22 3.21
C ALA A 14 -5.38 -17.32 3.61
N GLY A 15 -6.26 -17.02 2.64
CA GLY A 15 -7.66 -16.64 2.90
C GLY A 15 -7.89 -15.23 3.47
N ASN A 16 -7.22 -14.20 2.96
CA ASN A 16 -7.50 -12.80 3.33
C ASN A 16 -8.66 -12.22 2.46
N PRO A 17 -9.65 -11.52 3.06
CA PRO A 17 -10.63 -10.74 2.29
C PRO A 17 -9.86 -9.73 1.42
N GLY A 18 -10.26 -9.60 0.15
CA GLY A 18 -9.42 -9.08 -0.94
C GLY A 18 -8.45 -7.96 -0.55
N THR A 19 -7.18 -8.15 -0.90
CA THR A 19 -6.20 -7.06 -0.92
C THR A 19 -6.22 -6.40 -2.30
N THR A 20 -5.90 -5.11 -2.34
CA THR A 20 -5.83 -4.33 -3.57
C THR A 20 -4.68 -3.35 -3.48
N THR A 21 -4.11 -3.03 -4.64
CA THR A 21 -2.96 -2.15 -4.76
C THR A 21 -3.43 -0.72 -5.03
N VAL A 22 -2.90 0.20 -4.24
CA VAL A 22 -3.22 1.63 -4.33
C VAL A 22 -1.96 2.47 -4.38
N ARG A 23 -2.03 3.61 -5.06
CA ARG A 23 -0.97 4.60 -5.12
C ARG A 23 -1.34 5.83 -4.29
N ILE A 24 -0.46 6.25 -3.39
CA ILE A 24 -0.65 7.44 -2.56
C ILE A 24 -0.47 8.70 -3.43
N LEU A 25 -1.45 9.59 -3.37
CA LEU A 25 -1.48 10.83 -4.14
C LEU A 25 -0.76 11.95 -3.38
N ALA A 26 -0.11 12.84 -4.12
CA ALA A 26 0.43 14.07 -3.54
C ALA A 26 -0.71 14.99 -3.08
N PRO A 27 -0.55 15.76 -2.00
CA PRO A 27 0.63 15.89 -1.12
C PRO A 27 0.55 14.96 0.12
N TYR A 28 -0.22 13.88 0.06
CA TYR A 28 -0.59 13.10 1.24
C TYR A 28 0.50 12.13 1.68
N GLN A 29 0.46 11.81 2.98
CA GLN A 29 1.17 10.70 3.60
C GLN A 29 0.17 9.97 4.50
N THR A 30 0.25 8.65 4.58
CA THR A 30 -0.65 7.82 5.40
C THR A 30 0.15 6.81 6.20
N VAL A 31 -0.35 6.43 7.38
CA VAL A 31 0.30 5.46 8.26
C VAL A 31 -0.63 4.28 8.48
N HIS A 32 -0.13 3.07 8.22
CA HIS A 32 -0.87 1.84 8.49
C HIS A 32 0.05 0.79 9.12
N ARG A 33 -0.40 0.20 10.24
CA ARG A 33 0.37 -0.81 11.01
C ARG A 33 1.80 -0.36 11.36
N GLY A 34 2.01 0.93 11.58
CA GLY A 34 3.32 1.50 11.91
C GLY A 34 4.22 1.77 10.70
N VAL A 35 3.76 1.50 9.48
CA VAL A 35 4.46 1.83 8.23
C VAL A 35 3.92 3.15 7.69
N VAL A 36 4.81 4.06 7.32
CA VAL A 36 4.48 5.35 6.70
C VAL A 36 4.62 5.22 5.18
N TYR A 37 3.58 5.59 4.45
CA TYR A 37 3.56 5.64 2.99
C TYR A 37 3.45 7.10 2.55
N VAL A 38 4.30 7.51 1.60
CA VAL A 38 4.35 8.90 1.12
C VAL A 38 3.85 8.98 -0.32
N HIS A 39 3.60 10.20 -0.80
CA HIS A 39 3.14 10.41 -2.17
C HIS A 39 4.03 9.68 -3.20
N GLY A 40 3.39 9.04 -4.17
CA GLY A 40 4.07 8.27 -5.20
C GLY A 40 4.30 6.80 -4.84
N ASP A 41 4.23 6.41 -3.55
CA ASP A 41 4.28 5.01 -3.14
C ASP A 41 3.09 4.24 -3.67
N THR A 42 3.36 3.01 -4.11
CA THR A 42 2.36 2.00 -4.46
C THR A 42 2.41 0.91 -3.38
N VAL A 43 1.27 0.62 -2.77
CA VAL A 43 1.17 -0.31 -1.64
C VAL A 43 -0.02 -1.24 -1.81
N GLU A 44 0.18 -2.51 -1.47
CA GLU A 44 -0.90 -3.48 -1.33
C GLU A 44 -1.47 -3.42 0.09
N VAL A 45 -2.78 -3.14 0.19
CA VAL A 45 -3.51 -3.09 1.46
C VAL A 45 -4.85 -3.83 1.32
N SER A 46 -5.55 -4.08 2.43
CA SER A 46 -6.91 -4.64 2.34
C SER A 46 -7.88 -3.68 1.64
N GLU A 47 -8.87 -4.24 0.94
CA GLU A 47 -9.89 -3.46 0.22
C GLU A 47 -10.59 -2.42 1.09
N SER A 48 -10.82 -2.70 2.39
CA SER A 48 -11.42 -1.72 3.30
C SER A 48 -10.53 -0.50 3.52
N ILE A 49 -9.22 -0.69 3.62
CA ILE A 49 -8.25 0.40 3.80
C ILE A 49 -8.07 1.16 2.49
N ALA A 50 -7.96 0.45 1.37
CA ALA A 50 -7.90 1.05 0.04
C ALA A 50 -9.12 1.94 -0.22
N ASN A 51 -10.34 1.41 -0.02
CA ASN A 51 -11.58 2.18 -0.20
C ASN A 51 -11.63 3.41 0.71
N TYR A 52 -11.16 3.29 1.96
CA TYR A 52 -11.09 4.43 2.88
C TYR A 52 -10.13 5.52 2.37
N TRP A 53 -8.93 5.14 1.91
CA TRP A 53 -7.94 6.09 1.38
C TRP A 53 -8.39 6.72 0.07
N ILE A 54 -9.02 5.95 -0.82
CA ILE A 54 -9.56 6.43 -2.10
C ILE A 54 -10.72 7.40 -1.86
N SER A 55 -11.67 7.04 -0.98
CA SER A 55 -12.80 7.91 -0.61
C SER A 55 -12.34 9.20 0.06
N SER A 56 -11.23 9.15 0.80
CA SER A 56 -10.61 10.33 1.42
C SER A 56 -9.77 11.17 0.43
N GLY A 57 -9.57 10.69 -0.81
CA GLY A 57 -8.75 11.34 -1.83
C GLY A 57 -7.24 11.24 -1.58
N TRP A 58 -6.81 10.36 -0.67
CA TRP A 58 -5.39 10.16 -0.32
C TRP A 58 -4.68 9.20 -1.27
N ALA A 59 -5.43 8.30 -1.90
CA ALA A 59 -4.90 7.29 -2.80
C ALA A 59 -5.80 7.08 -4.02
N THR A 60 -5.27 6.42 -5.04
CA THR A 60 -6.01 5.92 -6.21
C THR A 60 -5.69 4.44 -6.41
N HIS A 61 -6.57 3.69 -7.09
CA HIS A 61 -6.19 2.37 -7.59
C HIS A 61 -4.97 2.51 -8.50
N SER A 62 -3.95 1.69 -8.28
CA SER A 62 -2.83 1.58 -9.21
C SER A 62 -3.24 0.59 -10.30
N GLU A 63 -3.84 1.10 -11.37
CA GLU A 63 -4.03 0.32 -12.58
C GLU A 63 -2.65 0.10 -13.21
N GLU A 64 -2.28 -1.18 -13.40
CA GLU A 64 -1.10 -1.55 -14.19
C GLU A 64 -1.40 -1.13 -15.64
N VAL A 65 -0.78 -0.03 -16.09
CA VAL A 65 -0.88 0.49 -17.46
C VAL A 65 0.09 -0.22 -18.40
#